data_AF-A0A7W5PEK4-F1
#
_entry.id   AF-A0A7W5PEK4-F1
#
_cell.length_a   1.000
_cell.length_b   1.000
_cell.length_c   1.000
_cell.angle_alpha   90.00
_cell.angle_beta   90.00
_cell.angle_gamma   90.00
#
_symmetry.space_group_name_H-M   'P 1'
#
loop_
_entity.id
_entity.type
_entity.pdbx_description
1 polymer ?
#
loop_
_entity_poly.entity_id
_entity_poly.type
_entity_poly.pdbx_seq_one_letter_code
_entity_poly.pdbx_strand_id
1 'polypeptide(L)'
;MNLLLLLSALLSALTGVGASARQAQPAQAVAQQARAVAIVSAARRVAVRPGQVLAALIASAAAPRVAMLTLAPREPIFAGRRRV
;
A
#
# COMPACT_ATOMS: atom_id res chain seq x y z
N MET A 1 27.70 47.25 -41.77
CA MET A 1 26.69 46.21 -41.45
C MET A 1 27.19 45.45 -40.22
N ASN A 2 26.35 45.32 -39.18
CA ASN A 2 26.83 45.14 -37.82
C ASN A 2 27.31 43.70 -37.55
N LEU A 3 28.62 43.54 -37.27
CA LEU A 3 29.28 42.27 -36.97
C LEU A 3 28.62 41.50 -35.82
N LEU A 4 28.02 42.24 -34.88
CA LEU A 4 27.26 41.69 -33.76
C LEU A 4 26.02 40.91 -34.21
N LEU A 5 25.32 41.35 -35.25
CA LEU A 5 24.13 40.63 -35.76
C LEU A 5 24.53 39.29 -36.39
N LEU A 6 25.68 39.25 -37.08
CA LEU A 6 26.23 38.02 -37.64
C LEU A 6 26.63 37.03 -36.54
N LEU A 7 27.27 37.52 -35.47
CA LEU A 7 27.65 36.70 -34.32
C LEU A 7 26.41 36.18 -33.57
N SER A 8 25.39 37.01 -33.37
CA SER A 8 24.12 36.57 -32.76
C SER A 8 23.40 35.52 -33.61
N ALA A 9 23.39 35.66 -34.94
CA ALA A 9 22.82 34.68 -35.85
C ALA A 9 23.59 33.34 -35.82
N LEU A 10 24.93 33.39 -35.79
CA LEU A 10 25.79 32.21 -35.68
C LEU A 10 25.60 31.45 -34.36
N LEU A 11 25.55 32.17 -33.23
CA LEU A 11 25.26 31.55 -31.93
C LEU A 11 23.86 30.95 -31.90
N SER A 12 22.86 31.60 -32.49
CA SER A 12 21.49 31.08 -32.58
C SER A 12 21.43 29.79 -33.43
N ALA A 13 22.14 29.74 -34.56
CA ALA A 13 22.19 28.57 -35.42
C ALA A 13 22.91 27.38 -34.74
N LEU A 14 24.06 27.62 -34.10
CA LEU A 14 24.81 26.58 -33.37
C LEU A 14 24.04 26.04 -32.15
N THR A 15 23.34 26.91 -31.42
CA THR A 15 22.57 26.49 -30.23
C THR A 15 21.22 25.87 -30.58
N GLY A 16 20.57 26.31 -31.67
CA GLY A 16 19.31 25.73 -32.16
C GLY A 16 19.45 24.30 -32.68
N VAL A 17 20.57 23.97 -33.35
CA VAL A 17 20.86 22.61 -33.83
C VAL A 17 21.16 21.67 -32.66
N GLY A 18 21.90 22.13 -31.65
CA GLY A 18 22.19 21.37 -30.43
C GLY A 18 20.96 21.13 -29.53
N ALA A 19 19.95 22.00 -29.59
CA ALA A 19 18.68 21.85 -28.88
C ALA A 19 17.73 20.85 -29.58
N SER A 20 17.68 20.85 -30.93
CA SER A 20 16.95 19.80 -31.69
C SER A 20 17.59 18.43 -31.52
N ALA A 21 18.92 18.32 -31.50
CA ALA A 21 19.61 17.04 -31.27
C ALA A 21 19.42 16.51 -29.83
N ARG A 22 19.19 17.41 -28.86
CA ARG A 22 18.80 17.08 -27.48
C ARG A 22 17.28 17.10 -27.28
N GLN A 23 16.53 16.55 -28.23
CA GLN A 23 15.14 16.19 -27.99
C GLN A 23 15.08 15.09 -26.91
N ALA A 24 15.12 15.51 -25.65
CA ALA A 24 14.80 14.70 -24.47
C ALA A 24 13.29 14.37 -24.37
N GLN A 25 12.51 14.70 -25.41
CA GLN A 25 11.06 14.58 -25.44
C GLN A 25 10.55 13.14 -25.32
N PRO A 26 11.06 12.11 -26.03
CA PRO A 26 10.49 10.78 -25.94
C PRO A 26 10.79 10.12 -24.58
N ALA A 27 12.01 10.25 -24.06
CA ALA A 27 12.39 9.68 -22.76
C ALA A 27 11.64 10.36 -21.59
N GLN A 28 11.48 11.69 -21.64
CA GLN A 28 10.70 12.42 -20.65
C GLN A 28 9.20 12.10 -20.75
N ALA A 29 8.65 11.96 -21.96
CA ALA A 29 7.25 11.58 -22.16
C ALA A 29 6.96 10.18 -21.59
N VAL A 30 7.84 9.21 -21.84
CA VAL A 30 7.73 7.84 -21.27
C VAL A 30 7.83 7.87 -19.75
N ALA A 31 8.75 8.65 -19.18
CA ALA A 31 8.88 8.80 -17.73
C ALA A 31 7.62 9.42 -17.09
N GLN A 32 7.03 10.43 -17.73
CA GLN A 32 5.77 11.04 -17.26
C GLN A 32 4.60 10.07 -17.35
N GLN A 33 4.51 9.29 -18.43
CA GLN A 33 3.48 8.27 -18.60
C GLN A 33 3.61 7.15 -17.56
N ALA A 34 4.83 6.67 -17.31
CA ALA A 34 5.10 5.67 -16.27
C ALA A 34 4.69 6.18 -14.88
N ARG A 35 4.96 7.46 -14.59
CA ARG A 35 4.57 8.10 -13.32
C ARG A 35 3.05 8.20 -13.17
N ALA A 36 2.34 8.56 -14.23
CA ALA A 36 0.87 8.61 -14.24
C ALA A 36 0.26 7.21 -13.98
N VAL A 37 0.78 6.17 -14.64
CA VAL A 37 0.35 4.78 -14.42
C VAL A 37 0.62 4.33 -12.98
N ALA A 38 1.78 4.68 -12.41
CA ALA A 38 2.11 4.35 -11.03
C ALA A 38 1.11 4.98 -10.04
N ILE A 39 0.74 6.25 -10.23
CA ILE A 39 -0.24 6.96 -9.39
C ILE A 39 -1.61 6.28 -9.45
N VAL A 40 -2.11 6.00 -10.67
CA VAL A 40 -3.41 5.34 -10.86
C VAL A 40 -3.42 3.94 -10.24
N SER A 41 -2.32 3.18 -10.41
CA SER A 41 -2.19 1.84 -9.82
C SER A 41 -2.12 1.87 -8.28
N ALA A 42 -1.50 2.89 -7.69
CA ALA A 42 -1.44 3.09 -6.25
C ALA A 42 -2.82 3.42 -5.68
N ALA A 43 -3.55 4.35 -6.31
CA ALA A 43 -4.92 4.68 -5.94
C ALA A 43 -5.85 3.45 -6.00
N ARG A 44 -5.73 2.63 -7.06
CA ARG A 44 -6.48 1.37 -7.20
C ARG A 44 -6.15 0.36 -6.10
N ARG A 45 -4.87 0.22 -5.72
CA ARG A 45 -4.47 -0.68 -4.63
C ARG A 45 -5.04 -0.26 -3.27
N VAL A 46 -5.12 1.05 -3.00
CA VAL A 46 -5.74 1.56 -1.77
C VAL A 46 -7.23 1.24 -1.75
N ALA A 47 -7.94 1.41 -2.86
CA ALA A 47 -9.37 1.09 -2.95
C ALA A 47 -9.68 -0.41 -2.81
N VAL A 48 -8.77 -1.30 -3.24
CA VAL A 48 -8.93 -2.76 -3.18
C VAL A 48 -8.44 -3.35 -1.86
N ARG A 49 -7.74 -2.58 -1.02
CA ARG A 49 -7.18 -3.10 0.23
C ARG A 49 -8.33 -3.51 1.17
N PRO A 50 -8.45 -4.79 1.58
CA PRO A 50 -9.51 -5.22 2.48
C PRO A 50 -9.35 -4.52 3.83
N GLY A 51 -10.22 -3.54 4.10
CA GLY A 51 -10.19 -2.71 5.30
C GLY A 51 -10.77 -3.38 6.55
N GLN A 52 -10.46 -4.66 6.82
CA GLN A 52 -11.06 -5.41 7.95
C GLN A 52 -10.07 -6.19 8.82
N VAL A 53 -8.80 -5.79 8.89
CA VAL A 53 -7.81 -6.51 9.70
C VAL A 53 -8.03 -6.30 11.21
N LEU A 54 -8.48 -5.13 11.64
CA LEU A 54 -8.53 -4.79 13.07
C LEU A 54 -9.69 -5.47 13.82
N ALA A 55 -10.88 -5.55 13.22
CA ALA A 55 -12.03 -6.23 13.82
C ALA A 55 -11.77 -7.75 13.98
N ALA A 56 -11.09 -8.36 13.01
CA ALA A 56 -10.68 -9.77 13.07
C ALA A 56 -9.65 -10.02 14.19
N LEU A 57 -8.71 -9.10 14.41
CA LEU A 57 -7.75 -9.20 15.52
C LEU A 57 -8.44 -9.13 16.89
N ILE A 58 -9.38 -8.20 17.08
CA ILE A 58 -10.15 -8.08 18.32
C ILE A 58 -10.97 -9.35 18.57
N ALA A 59 -11.61 -9.90 17.53
CA ALA A 59 -12.34 -11.17 17.64
C ALA A 59 -11.42 -12.34 18.00
N SER A 60 -10.19 -12.38 17.48
CA SER A 60 -9.20 -13.42 17.78
C SER A 60 -8.58 -13.31 19.17
N ALA A 61 -8.45 -12.09 19.70
CA ALA A 61 -7.92 -11.83 21.04
C ALA A 61 -8.95 -12.10 22.15
N ALA A 62 -10.24 -12.22 21.80
CA ALA A 62 -11.26 -12.58 22.76
C ALA A 62 -11.06 -14.05 23.20
N ALA A 63 -10.70 -14.25 24.46
CA ALA A 63 -10.60 -15.59 25.03
C ALA A 63 -11.96 -16.32 24.89
N PRO A 64 -11.97 -17.58 24.42
CA PRO A 64 -13.20 -18.35 24.30
C PRO A 64 -13.86 -18.44 25.68
N ARG A 65 -15.09 -17.93 25.78
CA ARG A 65 -15.93 -18.07 26.97
C ARG A 65 -16.42 -19.51 27.02
N VAL A 66 -15.66 -20.37 27.68
CA VAL A 66 -16.08 -21.76 27.94
C VAL A 66 -17.00 -21.73 29.15
N ALA A 67 -18.24 -22.18 28.97
CA ALA A 67 -19.11 -22.46 30.10
C ALA A 67 -18.54 -23.67 30.86
N MET A 68 -18.03 -23.45 32.08
CA MET A 68 -17.63 -24.55 32.94
C MET A 68 -18.89 -25.20 33.53
N LEU A 69 -19.09 -26.48 33.21
CA LEU A 69 -20.06 -27.31 33.92
C LEU A 69 -19.44 -27.73 35.25
N THR A 70 -20.02 -27.26 36.35
CA THR A 70 -19.62 -27.67 37.70
C THR A 70 -20.21 -29.04 38.01
N LEU A 71 -19.35 -30.03 38.31
CA LEU A 71 -19.82 -31.31 38.83
C LEU A 71 -20.27 -31.11 40.28
N ALA A 72 -21.55 -31.37 40.55
CA ALA A 72 -22.04 -31.44 41.92
C ALA A 72 -21.37 -32.64 42.63
N PRO A 73 -20.89 -32.47 43.87
CA PRO A 73 -20.37 -33.59 44.64
C PRO A 73 -21.48 -34.61 44.85
N ARG A 74 -21.27 -35.82 44.33
CA ARG A 74 -22.20 -36.95 44.49
C ARG A 74 -21.67 -37.85 45.60
N GLU A 75 -22.51 -38.15 46.58
CA GLU A 75 -22.17 -39.05 47.67
C GLU A 75 -21.77 -40.43 47.11
N PRO A 76 -20.66 -41.04 47.57
CA PRO A 76 -20.28 -42.39 47.16
C PRO A 76 -21.36 -43.39 47.52
N ILE A 77 -21.61 -44.38 46.65
CA ILE A 77 -22.68 -45.38 46.80
C ILE A 77 -22.63 -46.13 48.15
N PHE A 78 -21.46 -46.24 48.76
CA PHE A 78 -21.26 -46.93 50.04
C PHE A 78 -21.44 -46.04 51.28
N ALA A 79 -21.49 -44.71 51.15
CA ALA A 79 -21.52 -43.79 52.29
C ALA A 79 -22.88 -43.77 53.02
N GLY A 80 -23.98 -44.13 52.34
CA GLY A 80 -25.32 -44.22 52.94
C GLY A 80 -25.48 -45.34 53.99
N ARG A 81 -24.57 -46.33 54.04
CA ARG A 81 -24.65 -47.46 54.98
C ARG A 81 -24.08 -47.15 56.38
N ARG A 82 -23.46 -45.99 56.58
CA ARG A 82 -22.84 -45.59 57.86
C ARG A 82 -23.73 -44.72 58.74
N ARG A 83 -24.97 -44.42 58.32
CA ARG A 83 -25.91 -43.53 59.04
C ARG A 83 -27.14 -44.25 59.61
N VAL A 84 -27.05 -45.55 59.86
CA VAL A 84 -28.11 -46.33 60.53
C VAL A 84 -27.56 -46.92 61.81
#